data_AF-A0A831LYI6-F1
#
_entry.id   AF-A0A831LYI6-F1
#
_cell.length_a   1.000
_cell.length_b   1.000
_cell.length_c   1.000
_cell.angle_alpha   90.00
_cell.angle_beta   90.00
_cell.angle_gamma   90.00
#
_symmetry.space_group_name_H-M   'P 1'
#
loop_
_entity.id
_entity.type
_entity.pdbx_description
1 polymer ?
#
loop_
_entity_poly.entity_id
_entity_poly.type
_entity_poly.pdbx_seq_one_letter_code
_entity_poly.pdbx_strand_id
1 'polypeptide(L)'
;MIARLKDVSARTKILLFALLFIILPSGILGYLGFRSIGSRGLVLEENYRSMARLMRDELQAEWANVERLFVRDMLEQEWPQDAGAIRTLLARAAERFPAIGEMFVLGTDGSLAHPEVYLEANVRPSPGQGQSSPPRNSSIEKGERYEFAELDLRSAARSYKEALRQAASPEIRSYARLLLGRCYFKMRDYERAAEQYVLLSEHSEAARGTDGTPLRIIGLFQLAGTYGLMGRADEEARTYLALFEELGLGPAGFESREFYLESVRLGLEDASRRGVLGQAERERWAGLEREAAVRAETMGRLEEARQALIARVGLDGSSNGPSGSGAGLSLVPRLTVSGRDGQPCRISYVALADEEGPYAD
;
A
#
# COMPACT_ATOMS: atom_id res chain seq x y z
N MET A 1 23.40 -47.27 69.57
CA MET A 1 23.07 -45.91 70.05
C MET A 1 22.21 -45.92 71.34
N ILE A 2 22.24 -46.99 72.15
CA ILE A 2 21.41 -47.15 73.37
C ILE A 2 22.24 -47.02 74.67
N ALA A 3 23.58 -46.96 74.59
CA ALA A 3 24.47 -47.02 75.75
C ALA A 3 24.86 -45.66 76.39
N ARG A 4 24.38 -44.52 75.89
CA ARG A 4 24.75 -43.17 76.40
C ARG A 4 23.62 -42.40 77.10
N LEU A 5 22.62 -43.10 77.63
CA LEU A 5 21.48 -42.50 78.36
C LEU A 5 21.39 -43.00 79.81
N LYS A 6 22.51 -43.36 80.44
CA LYS A 6 22.50 -43.96 81.79
C LYS A 6 22.42 -42.93 82.92
N ASP A 7 22.97 -41.72 82.74
CA ASP A 7 23.00 -40.67 83.78
C ASP A 7 22.05 -39.48 83.53
N VAL A 8 21.02 -39.70 82.72
CA VAL A 8 20.05 -38.66 82.37
C VAL A 8 18.78 -38.85 83.20
N SER A 9 18.43 -37.84 84.00
CA SER A 9 17.22 -37.78 84.83
C SER A 9 15.98 -38.21 84.05
N ALA A 10 15.08 -38.97 84.70
CA ALA A 10 13.86 -39.49 84.08
C ALA A 10 13.02 -38.38 83.42
N ARG A 11 13.01 -37.17 84.00
CA ARG A 11 12.35 -35.99 83.43
C ARG A 11 12.96 -35.57 82.09
N THR A 12 14.28 -35.63 81.96
CA THR A 12 15.00 -35.26 80.74
C THR A 12 14.82 -36.30 79.62
N LYS A 13 14.68 -37.60 79.97
CA LYS A 13 14.33 -38.65 78.99
C LYS A 13 12.92 -38.46 78.43
N ILE A 14 11.94 -38.18 79.30
CA ILE A 14 10.56 -37.92 78.89
C ILE A 14 10.50 -36.67 77.99
N LEU A 15 11.22 -35.60 78.35
CA LEU A 15 11.30 -34.38 77.56
C LEU A 15 11.94 -34.62 76.18
N LEU A 16 12.98 -35.46 76.12
CA LEU A 16 13.65 -35.81 74.85
C LEU A 16 12.73 -36.65 73.93
N PHE A 17 11.99 -37.60 74.49
CA PHE A 17 10.99 -38.34 73.71
C PHE A 17 9.84 -37.45 73.23
N ALA A 18 9.35 -36.53 74.09
CA ALA A 18 8.32 -35.57 73.70
C ALA A 18 8.81 -34.63 72.59
N LEU A 19 10.04 -34.13 72.70
CA LEU A 19 10.67 -33.30 71.68
C LEU A 19 10.82 -34.06 70.34
N LEU A 20 11.29 -35.31 70.39
CA LEU A 20 11.42 -36.17 69.21
C LEU A 20 10.06 -36.42 68.55
N PHE A 21 9.03 -36.70 69.34
CA PHE A 21 7.67 -36.95 68.85
C PHE A 21 6.96 -35.71 68.31
N ILE A 22 7.42 -34.50 68.62
CA ILE A 22 6.87 -33.27 68.05
C ILE A 22 7.68 -32.87 66.80
N ILE A 23 9.01 -32.81 66.91
CA ILE A 23 9.87 -32.31 65.84
C ILE A 23 9.86 -33.26 64.62
N LEU A 24 9.89 -34.58 64.84
CA LEU A 24 9.97 -35.55 63.76
C LEU A 24 8.73 -35.52 62.84
N PRO A 25 7.48 -35.60 63.34
CA PRO A 25 6.31 -35.46 62.47
C PRO A 25 6.17 -34.06 61.88
N SER A 26 6.53 -32.99 62.59
CA SER A 26 6.54 -31.64 62.02
C SER A 26 7.53 -31.50 60.85
N GLY A 27 8.72 -32.10 60.96
CA GLY A 27 9.71 -32.14 59.88
C GLY A 27 9.25 -32.97 58.69
N ILE A 28 8.59 -34.11 58.92
CA ILE A 28 8.00 -34.94 57.86
C ILE A 28 6.87 -34.19 57.15
N LEU A 29 5.97 -33.52 57.88
CA LEU A 29 4.91 -32.69 57.29
C LEU A 29 5.49 -31.52 56.49
N GLY A 30 6.52 -30.84 57.01
CA GLY A 30 7.21 -29.75 56.30
C GLY A 30 7.86 -30.23 55.01
N TYR A 31 8.55 -31.37 55.05
CA TYR A 31 9.18 -31.97 53.87
C TYR A 31 8.14 -32.41 52.82
N LEU A 32 7.05 -33.06 53.25
CA LEU A 32 5.95 -33.46 52.35
C LEU A 32 5.23 -32.24 51.76
N GLY A 33 5.04 -31.18 52.55
CA GLY A 33 4.48 -29.90 52.07
C GLY A 33 5.36 -29.24 51.02
N PHE A 34 6.67 -29.13 51.28
CA PHE A 34 7.65 -28.55 50.36
C PHE A 34 7.76 -29.36 49.06
N ARG A 35 7.84 -30.69 49.15
CA ARG A 35 7.88 -31.59 47.99
C ARG A 35 6.60 -31.52 47.17
N SER A 36 5.44 -31.44 47.82
CA SER A 36 4.13 -31.30 47.19
C SER A 36 4.01 -29.98 46.39
N ILE A 37 4.51 -28.88 46.95
CA ILE A 37 4.52 -27.56 46.27
C ILE A 37 5.42 -27.60 45.03
N GLY A 38 6.63 -28.16 45.14
CA GLY A 38 7.55 -28.31 44.00
C GLY A 38 6.97 -29.17 42.86
N SER A 39 6.33 -30.30 43.20
CA SER A 39 5.68 -31.15 42.19
C SER A 39 4.47 -30.50 41.55
N ARG A 40 3.69 -29.69 42.30
CA ARG A 40 2.54 -28.97 41.76
C ARG A 40 2.96 -27.85 40.81
N GLY A 41 4.07 -27.16 41.09
CA GLY A 41 4.62 -26.12 40.21
C GLY A 41 5.05 -26.68 38.85
N LEU A 42 5.74 -27.83 38.83
CA LEU A 42 6.16 -28.48 37.59
C LEU A 42 4.98 -29.00 36.76
N VAL A 43 3.99 -29.64 37.41
CA VAL A 43 2.76 -30.10 36.74
C VAL A 43 1.96 -28.91 36.18
N LEU A 44 1.92 -27.79 36.90
CA LEU A 44 1.22 -26.60 36.45
C LEU A 44 1.89 -25.98 35.21
N GLU A 45 3.23 -25.89 35.20
CA GLU A 45 3.99 -25.41 34.04
C GLU A 45 3.81 -26.31 32.81
N GLU A 46 3.88 -27.63 33.00
CA GLU A 46 3.66 -28.60 31.93
C GLU A 46 2.23 -28.52 31.36
N ASN A 47 1.23 -28.34 32.24
CA ASN A 47 -0.16 -28.11 31.83
C ASN A 47 -0.32 -26.82 31.02
N TYR A 48 0.30 -25.71 31.44
CA TYR A 48 0.26 -24.46 30.68
C TYR A 48 0.96 -24.58 29.33
N ARG A 49 2.12 -25.26 29.27
CA ARG A 49 2.82 -25.51 28.00
C ARG A 49 2.01 -26.41 27.07
N SER A 50 1.37 -27.44 27.61
CA SER A 50 0.49 -28.33 26.85
C SER A 50 -0.72 -27.57 26.31
N MET A 51 -1.38 -26.77 27.17
CA MET A 51 -2.50 -25.91 26.76
C MET A 51 -2.09 -24.92 25.68
N ALA A 52 -0.92 -24.27 25.81
CA ALA A 52 -0.41 -23.33 24.82
C ALA A 52 -0.12 -24.01 23.46
N ARG A 53 0.33 -25.28 23.46
CA ARG A 53 0.51 -26.06 22.24
C ARG A 53 -0.83 -26.39 21.60
N LEU A 54 -1.80 -26.89 22.38
CA LEU A 54 -3.14 -27.19 21.88
C LEU A 54 -3.81 -25.95 21.31
N MET A 55 -3.74 -24.80 22.00
CA MET A 55 -4.26 -23.54 21.49
C MET A 55 -3.58 -23.11 20.20
N ARG A 56 -2.25 -23.29 20.09
CA ARG A 56 -1.52 -23.01 18.84
C ARG A 56 -1.98 -23.91 17.71
N ASP A 57 -2.10 -25.22 17.96
CA ASP A 57 -2.48 -26.20 16.95
C ASP A 57 -3.91 -25.96 16.47
N GLU A 58 -4.82 -25.61 17.39
CA GLU A 58 -6.20 -25.21 17.07
C GLU A 58 -6.25 -23.94 16.24
N LEU A 59 -5.53 -22.88 16.66
CA LEU A 59 -5.44 -21.64 15.89
C LEU A 59 -4.86 -21.89 14.49
N GLN A 60 -3.88 -22.78 14.38
CA GLN A 60 -3.26 -23.12 13.11
C GLN A 60 -4.19 -23.94 12.22
N ALA A 61 -5.04 -24.79 12.78
CA ALA A 61 -6.09 -25.50 12.07
C ALA A 61 -7.17 -24.55 11.54
N GLU A 62 -7.61 -23.60 12.37
CA GLU A 62 -8.57 -22.56 11.97
C GLU A 62 -8.02 -21.65 10.86
N TRP A 63 -6.76 -21.21 10.97
CA TRP A 63 -6.11 -20.45 9.89
C TRP A 63 -6.01 -21.25 8.59
N ALA A 64 -5.66 -22.53 8.65
CA ALA A 64 -5.62 -23.39 7.47
C ALA A 64 -7.02 -23.65 6.89
N ASN A 65 -8.08 -23.57 7.71
CA ASN A 65 -9.46 -23.65 7.24
C ASN A 65 -9.86 -22.38 6.48
N VAL A 66 -9.57 -21.21 7.05
CA VAL A 66 -9.81 -19.91 6.38
C VAL A 66 -9.07 -19.81 5.05
N GLU A 67 -7.78 -20.19 5.02
CA GLU A 67 -6.97 -20.18 3.79
C GLU A 67 -7.57 -21.10 2.71
N ARG A 68 -8.01 -22.32 3.08
CA ARG A 68 -8.65 -23.24 2.13
C ARG A 68 -9.98 -22.72 1.60
N LEU A 69 -10.81 -22.14 2.46
CA LEU A 69 -12.08 -21.55 2.04
C LEU A 69 -11.86 -20.39 1.08
N PHE A 70 -10.90 -19.52 1.39
CA PHE A 70 -10.49 -18.41 0.53
C PHE A 70 -10.00 -18.89 -0.84
N VAL A 71 -9.03 -19.82 -0.87
CA VAL A 71 -8.46 -20.34 -2.12
C VAL A 71 -9.52 -21.01 -2.99
N ARG A 72 -10.44 -21.77 -2.39
CA ARG A 72 -11.55 -22.39 -3.12
C ARG A 72 -12.45 -21.31 -3.73
N ASP A 73 -12.86 -20.31 -2.95
CA ASP A 73 -13.71 -19.22 -3.44
C ASP A 73 -13.04 -18.45 -4.59
N MET A 74 -11.73 -18.19 -4.50
CA MET A 74 -10.97 -17.50 -5.54
C MET A 74 -10.75 -18.34 -6.80
N LEU A 75 -10.65 -19.67 -6.70
CA LEU A 75 -10.52 -20.56 -7.86
C LEU A 75 -11.85 -20.83 -8.56
N GLU A 76 -12.97 -20.79 -7.84
CA GLU A 76 -14.32 -20.95 -8.39
C GLU A 76 -14.86 -19.66 -9.04
N GLN A 77 -14.16 -18.55 -8.85
CA GLN A 77 -14.54 -17.23 -9.35
C GLN A 77 -14.11 -17.02 -10.81
N GLU A 78 -14.99 -16.44 -11.62
CA GLU A 78 -14.62 -15.94 -12.95
C GLU A 78 -13.78 -14.65 -12.82
N TRP A 79 -12.58 -14.67 -13.38
CA TRP A 79 -11.63 -13.56 -13.29
C TRP A 79 -11.78 -12.62 -14.49
N PRO A 80 -12.20 -11.36 -14.27
CA PRO A 80 -12.32 -10.39 -15.36
C PRO A 80 -10.94 -9.94 -15.83
N GLN A 81 -10.85 -9.53 -17.10
CA GLN A 81 -9.64 -8.95 -17.70
C GLN A 81 -9.46 -7.46 -17.38
N ASP A 82 -10.54 -6.77 -16.99
CA ASP A 82 -10.51 -5.35 -16.63
C ASP A 82 -9.97 -5.13 -15.21
N ALA A 83 -8.96 -4.26 -15.08
CA ALA A 83 -8.33 -3.95 -13.80
C ALA A 83 -9.32 -3.41 -12.76
N GLY A 84 -10.29 -2.58 -13.17
CA GLY A 84 -11.32 -2.04 -12.27
C GLY A 84 -12.24 -3.14 -11.72
N ALA A 85 -12.64 -4.08 -12.59
CA ALA A 85 -13.43 -5.24 -12.22
C ALA A 85 -12.67 -6.19 -11.28
N ILE A 86 -11.38 -6.45 -11.53
CA ILE A 86 -10.52 -7.24 -10.64
C ILE A 86 -10.47 -6.58 -9.24
N ARG A 87 -10.23 -5.27 -9.18
CA ARG A 87 -10.18 -4.54 -7.90
C ARG A 87 -11.48 -4.64 -7.12
N THR A 88 -12.62 -4.53 -7.80
CA THR A 88 -13.95 -4.64 -7.19
C THR A 88 -14.22 -6.05 -6.67
N LEU A 89 -13.73 -7.08 -7.37
CA LEU A 89 -13.80 -8.47 -6.91
C LEU A 89 -12.92 -8.67 -5.66
N LEU A 90 -11.68 -8.19 -5.68
CA LEU A 90 -10.77 -8.29 -4.53
C LEU A 90 -11.30 -7.52 -3.31
N ALA A 91 -11.91 -6.34 -3.50
CA ALA A 91 -12.52 -5.58 -2.41
C ALA A 91 -13.65 -6.37 -1.73
N ARG A 92 -14.54 -7.01 -2.52
CA ARG A 92 -15.59 -7.88 -2.00
C ARG A 92 -15.02 -9.12 -1.29
N ALA A 93 -13.94 -9.69 -1.80
CA ALA A 93 -13.24 -10.80 -1.14
C ALA A 93 -12.64 -10.36 0.20
N ALA A 94 -12.09 -9.15 0.30
CA ALA A 94 -11.55 -8.60 1.54
C ALA A 94 -12.61 -8.41 2.62
N GLU A 95 -13.81 -7.97 2.27
CA GLU A 95 -14.94 -7.89 3.20
C GLU A 95 -15.37 -9.27 3.69
N ARG A 96 -15.32 -10.29 2.82
CA ARG A 96 -15.73 -11.66 3.16
C ARG A 96 -14.69 -12.42 3.98
N PHE A 97 -13.40 -12.14 3.78
CA PHE A 97 -12.28 -12.84 4.42
C PHE A 97 -11.35 -11.85 5.17
N PRO A 98 -11.83 -11.20 6.25
CA PRO A 98 -11.06 -10.15 6.95
C PRO A 98 -9.80 -10.67 7.67
N ALA A 99 -9.67 -11.98 7.83
CA ALA A 99 -8.49 -12.61 8.42
C ALA A 99 -7.32 -12.76 7.41
N ILE A 100 -7.58 -12.59 6.12
CA ILE A 100 -6.56 -12.52 5.07
C ILE A 100 -6.10 -11.06 4.98
N GLY A 101 -4.82 -10.82 5.21
CA GLY A 101 -4.26 -9.46 5.30
C GLY A 101 -4.28 -8.71 3.97
N GLU A 102 -3.36 -9.04 3.06
CA GLU A 102 -3.23 -8.39 1.76
C GLU A 102 -3.67 -9.36 0.65
N MET A 103 -4.47 -8.88 -0.30
CA MET A 103 -4.96 -9.67 -1.43
C MET A 103 -4.65 -8.92 -2.73
N PHE A 104 -3.93 -9.57 -3.64
CA PHE A 104 -3.59 -8.99 -4.92
C PHE A 104 -3.50 -10.05 -6.01
N VAL A 105 -3.68 -9.61 -7.25
CA VAL A 105 -3.46 -10.39 -8.47
C VAL A 105 -2.22 -9.86 -9.15
N LEU A 106 -1.33 -10.76 -9.55
CA LEU A 106 -0.18 -10.45 -10.38
C LEU A 106 -0.47 -10.92 -11.82
N GLY A 107 -0.53 -9.99 -12.76
CA GLY A 107 -0.62 -10.29 -14.18
C GLY A 107 0.66 -10.92 -14.71
N THR A 108 0.54 -11.66 -15.82
CA THR A 108 1.69 -12.27 -16.52
C THR A 108 2.65 -11.24 -17.10
N ASP A 109 2.14 -10.04 -17.39
CA ASP A 109 2.91 -8.85 -17.76
C ASP A 109 3.65 -8.21 -16.56
N GLY A 110 3.39 -8.71 -15.35
CA GLY A 110 3.91 -8.16 -14.11
C GLY A 110 3.09 -6.99 -13.57
N SER A 111 1.91 -6.68 -14.10
CA SER A 111 0.98 -5.73 -13.45
C SER A 111 0.49 -6.29 -12.12
N LEU A 112 0.17 -5.42 -11.14
CA LEU A 112 -0.36 -5.84 -9.85
C LEU A 112 -1.67 -5.11 -9.55
N ALA A 113 -2.74 -5.88 -9.34
CA ALA A 113 -4.03 -5.37 -8.93
C ALA A 113 -4.30 -5.69 -7.46
N HIS A 114 -4.61 -4.66 -6.67
CA HIS A 114 -4.98 -4.71 -5.26
C HIS A 114 -6.30 -3.92 -5.08
N PRO A 115 -7.20 -4.25 -4.12
CA PRO A 115 -8.46 -3.52 -3.92
C PRO A 115 -8.33 -1.99 -4.02
N GLU A 116 -7.30 -1.44 -3.38
CA GLU A 116 -7.09 0.01 -3.29
C GLU A 116 -6.12 0.56 -4.36
N VAL A 117 -5.28 -0.28 -4.97
CA VAL A 117 -4.16 0.18 -5.80
C VAL A 117 -4.02 -0.71 -7.04
N TYR A 118 -3.71 -0.09 -8.17
CA TYR A 118 -3.23 -0.80 -9.34
C TYR A 118 -1.83 -0.31 -9.68
N LEU A 119 -0.87 -1.23 -9.78
CA LEU A 119 0.46 -0.99 -10.29
C LEU A 119 0.50 -1.55 -11.71
N GLU A 120 0.75 -0.69 -12.68
CA GLU A 120 1.00 -1.15 -14.04
C GLU A 120 2.24 -2.05 -14.08
N ALA A 121 2.31 -2.92 -15.09
CA ALA A 121 3.50 -3.71 -15.37
C ALA A 121 4.73 -2.80 -15.34
N ASN A 122 5.88 -3.34 -14.90
CA ASN A 122 7.14 -2.63 -15.02
C ASN A 122 7.34 -2.46 -16.53
N VAL A 123 6.93 -1.31 -17.05
CA VAL A 123 7.42 -0.80 -18.30
C VAL A 123 8.90 -0.57 -18.02
N ARG A 124 9.72 -1.63 -18.16
CA ARG A 124 10.99 -1.43 -18.84
C ARG A 124 10.55 -0.66 -20.07
N PRO A 125 10.97 0.60 -20.26
CA PRO A 125 10.67 1.28 -21.50
C PRO A 125 11.20 0.33 -22.57
N SER A 126 10.29 -0.39 -23.25
CA SER A 126 10.67 -1.14 -24.43
C SER A 126 11.30 -0.08 -25.30
N PRO A 127 12.59 -0.18 -25.66
CA PRO A 127 13.18 0.72 -26.62
C PRO A 127 12.47 0.43 -27.95
N GLY A 128 11.30 1.04 -28.16
CA GLY A 128 10.38 0.65 -29.22
C GLY A 128 8.91 0.99 -28.98
N GLN A 129 8.42 1.07 -27.74
CA GLN A 129 7.10 1.69 -27.49
C GLN A 129 7.34 3.19 -27.33
N GLY A 130 7.15 3.90 -28.44
CA GLY A 130 7.45 5.32 -28.54
C GLY A 130 6.89 6.08 -27.35
N GLN A 131 7.76 6.82 -26.67
CA GLN A 131 7.37 8.04 -25.96
C GLN A 131 6.43 8.79 -26.91
N SER A 132 5.12 8.72 -26.67
CA SER A 132 4.19 9.41 -27.55
C SER A 132 4.45 10.88 -27.32
N SER A 133 5.14 11.50 -28.29
CA SER A 133 5.22 12.94 -28.31
C SER A 133 3.79 13.45 -28.21
N PRO A 134 3.50 14.46 -27.35
CA PRO A 134 2.15 14.92 -27.11
C PRO A 134 1.51 15.22 -28.46
N PRO A 135 0.24 14.85 -28.66
CA PRO A 135 -0.36 14.83 -29.99
C PRO A 135 -0.30 16.23 -30.59
N ARG A 136 0.53 16.39 -31.63
CA ARG A 136 0.81 17.67 -32.27
C ARG A 136 -0.14 17.86 -33.44
N ASN A 137 -0.83 19.00 -33.46
CA ASN A 137 -1.45 19.51 -34.67
C ASN A 137 -0.68 20.76 -35.13
N SER A 138 -0.87 21.15 -36.39
CA SER A 138 -0.15 22.28 -37.01
C SER A 138 -0.30 23.60 -36.25
N SER A 139 -1.42 23.79 -35.55
CA SER A 139 -1.67 24.95 -34.70
C SER A 139 -0.82 24.97 -33.42
N ILE A 140 -0.56 23.81 -32.81
CA ILE A 140 0.32 23.68 -31.64
C ILE A 140 1.77 24.00 -32.03
N GLU A 141 2.28 23.43 -33.12
CA GLU A 141 3.64 23.68 -33.59
C GLU A 141 3.87 25.16 -33.91
N LYS A 142 2.87 25.79 -34.56
CA LYS A 142 2.90 27.23 -34.82
C LYS A 142 2.91 28.04 -33.52
N GLY A 143 2.14 27.62 -32.52
CA GLY A 143 2.12 28.25 -31.20
C GLY A 143 3.46 28.12 -30.47
N GLU A 144 4.08 26.94 -30.49
CA GLU A 144 5.40 26.69 -29.88
C GLU A 144 6.49 27.56 -30.52
N ARG A 145 6.47 27.69 -31.85
CA ARG A 145 7.38 28.59 -32.56
C ARG A 145 7.22 30.04 -32.10
N TYR A 146 5.98 30.54 -32.01
CA TYR A 146 5.74 31.88 -31.49
C TYR A 146 6.19 32.03 -30.03
N GLU A 147 5.94 31.03 -29.18
CA GLU A 147 6.25 31.11 -27.75
C GLU A 147 7.77 31.08 -27.49
N PHE A 148 8.50 30.16 -28.13
CA PHE A 148 9.88 29.87 -27.76
C PHE A 148 10.90 30.50 -28.69
N ALA A 149 10.64 30.56 -30.00
CA ALA A 149 11.58 31.13 -30.96
C ALA A 149 11.38 32.64 -31.13
N GLU A 150 10.12 33.06 -31.23
CA GLU A 150 9.78 34.47 -31.54
C GLU A 150 9.44 35.28 -30.28
N LEU A 151 9.26 34.62 -29.13
CA LEU A 151 8.86 35.20 -27.84
C LEU A 151 7.57 36.06 -27.92
N ASP A 152 6.73 35.83 -28.94
CA ASP A 152 5.44 36.48 -29.14
C ASP A 152 4.32 35.67 -28.46
N LEU A 153 4.14 35.92 -27.18
CA LEU A 153 3.14 35.23 -26.36
C LEU A 153 1.70 35.48 -26.82
N ARG A 154 1.41 36.61 -27.48
CA ARG A 154 0.05 36.92 -27.98
C ARG A 154 -0.26 36.12 -29.23
N SER A 155 0.70 35.97 -30.12
CA SER A 155 0.56 35.11 -31.30
C SER A 155 0.54 33.64 -30.92
N ALA A 156 1.36 33.22 -29.95
CA ALA A 156 1.31 31.89 -29.37
C ALA A 156 -0.08 31.56 -28.79
N ALA A 157 -0.62 32.44 -27.94
CA ALA A 157 -1.95 32.27 -27.37
C ALA A 157 -3.07 32.18 -28.44
N ARG A 158 -2.97 32.95 -29.54
CA ARG A 158 -3.91 32.83 -30.68
C ARG A 158 -3.81 31.45 -31.35
N SER A 159 -2.59 30.98 -31.59
CA SER A 159 -2.36 29.64 -32.15
C SER A 159 -2.88 28.52 -31.24
N TYR A 160 -2.67 28.61 -29.92
CA TYR A 160 -3.17 27.60 -28.98
C TYR A 160 -4.69 27.64 -28.81
N LYS A 161 -5.34 28.81 -28.91
CA LYS A 161 -6.80 28.89 -29.01
C LYS A 161 -7.33 28.17 -30.25
N GLU A 162 -6.64 28.32 -31.37
CA GLU A 162 -7.03 27.64 -32.60
C GLU A 162 -6.82 26.13 -32.49
N ALA A 163 -5.71 25.69 -31.90
CA ALA A 163 -5.47 24.29 -31.57
C ALA A 163 -6.58 23.71 -30.67
N LEU A 164 -7.05 24.48 -29.70
CA LEU A 164 -8.14 24.07 -28.80
C LEU A 164 -9.47 23.87 -29.55
N ARG A 165 -9.79 24.76 -30.49
CA ARG A 165 -11.01 24.67 -31.32
C ARG A 165 -10.96 23.49 -32.29
N GLN A 166 -9.79 23.20 -32.83
CA GLN A 166 -9.56 22.14 -33.81
C GLN A 166 -9.18 20.80 -33.17
N ALA A 167 -9.21 20.70 -31.84
CA ALA A 167 -8.75 19.51 -31.12
C ALA A 167 -9.62 18.29 -31.47
N ALA A 168 -9.01 17.32 -32.15
CA ALA A 168 -9.66 16.08 -32.57
C ALA A 168 -9.87 15.07 -31.43
N SER A 169 -9.14 15.22 -30.31
CA SER A 169 -9.24 14.35 -29.15
C SER A 169 -9.22 15.12 -27.82
N PRO A 170 -9.73 14.53 -26.72
CA PRO A 170 -9.65 15.11 -25.38
C PRO A 170 -8.22 15.38 -24.90
N GLU A 171 -7.25 14.57 -25.32
CA GLU A 171 -5.83 14.71 -24.96
C GLU A 171 -5.22 15.94 -25.65
N ILE A 172 -5.45 16.11 -26.96
CA ILE A 172 -5.02 17.32 -27.70
C ILE A 172 -5.65 18.55 -27.08
N ARG A 173 -6.93 18.47 -26.72
CA ARG A 173 -7.67 19.57 -26.10
C ARG A 173 -7.05 19.97 -24.76
N SER A 174 -6.74 18.98 -23.91
CA SER A 174 -6.11 19.20 -22.60
C SER A 174 -4.70 19.76 -22.74
N TYR A 175 -3.91 19.23 -23.68
CA TYR A 175 -2.56 19.74 -23.94
C TYR A 175 -2.60 21.19 -24.46
N ALA A 176 -3.50 21.51 -25.40
CA ALA A 176 -3.69 22.89 -25.87
C ALA A 176 -4.10 23.85 -24.74
N ARG A 177 -4.91 23.40 -23.76
CA ARG A 177 -5.24 24.20 -22.57
C ARG A 177 -4.02 24.49 -21.70
N LEU A 178 -3.17 23.48 -21.46
CA LEU A 178 -1.92 23.67 -20.72
C LEU A 178 -1.05 24.76 -21.36
N LEU A 179 -0.86 24.66 -22.67
CA LEU A 179 -0.04 25.61 -23.43
C LEU A 179 -0.65 27.03 -23.41
N LEU A 180 -1.97 27.13 -23.61
CA LEU A 180 -2.68 28.40 -23.56
C LEU A 180 -2.61 29.06 -22.17
N GLY A 181 -2.83 28.28 -21.11
CA GLY A 181 -2.70 28.74 -19.73
C GLY A 181 -1.29 29.26 -19.44
N ARG A 182 -0.25 28.53 -19.90
CA ARG A 182 1.16 28.95 -19.77
C ARG A 182 1.43 30.28 -20.47
N CYS A 183 0.90 30.49 -21.67
CA CYS A 183 1.01 31.78 -22.34
C CYS A 183 0.37 32.92 -21.55
N TYR A 184 -0.86 32.72 -21.04
CA TYR A 184 -1.52 33.73 -20.21
C TYR A 184 -0.75 34.03 -18.93
N PHE A 185 -0.25 33.00 -18.26
CA PHE A 185 0.57 33.14 -17.07
C PHE A 185 1.83 33.97 -17.35
N LYS A 186 2.57 33.65 -18.43
CA LYS A 186 3.76 34.42 -18.85
C LYS A 186 3.42 35.86 -19.24
N MET A 187 2.21 36.12 -19.72
CA MET A 187 1.69 37.47 -19.99
C MET A 187 1.17 38.20 -18.74
N ARG A 188 1.20 37.55 -17.56
CA ARG A 188 0.62 38.04 -16.29
C ARG A 188 -0.90 38.25 -16.33
N ASP A 189 -1.59 37.60 -17.28
CA ASP A 189 -3.05 37.54 -17.34
C ASP A 189 -3.51 36.36 -16.46
N TYR A 190 -3.36 36.51 -15.13
CA TYR A 190 -3.53 35.42 -14.18
C TYR A 190 -4.96 34.89 -14.10
N GLU A 191 -5.96 35.74 -14.30
CA GLU A 191 -7.38 35.31 -14.36
C GLU A 191 -7.58 34.31 -15.50
N ARG A 192 -7.14 34.66 -16.72
CA ARG A 192 -7.27 33.75 -17.86
C ARG A 192 -6.39 32.51 -17.75
N ALA A 193 -5.23 32.62 -17.11
CA ALA A 193 -4.40 31.46 -16.81
C ALA A 193 -5.14 30.49 -15.87
N ALA A 194 -5.70 31.00 -14.77
CA ALA A 194 -6.47 30.23 -13.80
C ALA A 194 -7.68 29.54 -14.46
N GLU A 195 -8.43 30.23 -15.33
CA GLU A 195 -9.53 29.63 -16.10
C GLU A 195 -9.07 28.41 -16.90
N GLN A 196 -7.90 28.48 -17.57
CA GLN A 196 -7.40 27.34 -18.33
C GLN A 196 -6.93 26.20 -17.42
N TYR A 197 -6.33 26.50 -16.27
CA TYR A 197 -5.83 25.49 -15.34
C TYR A 197 -6.96 24.80 -14.56
N VAL A 198 -8.04 25.52 -14.23
CA VAL A 198 -9.27 24.90 -13.70
C VAL A 198 -9.81 23.89 -14.70
N LEU A 199 -10.05 24.32 -15.94
CA LEU A 199 -10.55 23.43 -17.00
C LEU A 199 -9.61 22.24 -17.25
N LEU A 200 -8.30 22.45 -17.14
CA LEU A 200 -7.31 21.39 -17.25
C LEU A 200 -7.44 20.40 -16.09
N SER A 201 -7.55 20.87 -14.85
CA SER A 201 -7.67 20.01 -13.67
C SER A 201 -8.97 19.21 -13.62
N GLU A 202 -10.05 19.70 -14.23
CA GLU A 202 -11.37 19.04 -14.22
C GLU A 202 -11.59 18.08 -15.38
N HIS A 203 -11.00 18.34 -16.55
CA HIS A 203 -11.36 17.65 -17.80
C HIS A 203 -10.20 16.89 -18.47
N SER A 204 -9.22 16.42 -17.68
CA SER A 204 -8.01 15.76 -18.21
C SER A 204 -7.66 14.42 -17.55
N GLU A 205 -8.66 13.71 -17.01
CA GLU A 205 -8.49 12.47 -16.23
C GLU A 205 -7.55 11.43 -16.89
N ALA A 206 -7.66 11.22 -18.20
CA ALA A 206 -6.83 10.27 -18.95
C ALA A 206 -5.57 10.90 -19.60
N ALA A 207 -5.47 12.22 -19.68
CA ALA A 207 -4.40 12.86 -20.44
C ALA A 207 -3.08 12.91 -19.65
N ARG A 208 -1.95 12.67 -20.34
CA ARG A 208 -0.60 12.63 -19.76
C ARG A 208 0.35 13.55 -20.55
N GLY A 209 1.35 14.07 -19.85
CA GLY A 209 2.49 14.79 -20.43
C GLY A 209 3.54 13.84 -21.02
N THR A 210 4.63 14.40 -21.56
CA THR A 210 5.75 13.65 -22.15
C THR A 210 6.48 12.74 -21.15
N ASP A 211 6.50 13.15 -19.89
CA ASP A 211 7.13 12.43 -18.76
C ASP A 211 6.15 11.48 -18.05
N GLY A 212 4.97 11.25 -18.64
CA GLY A 212 3.91 10.46 -18.03
C GLY A 212 3.14 11.18 -16.93
N THR A 213 3.48 12.43 -16.59
CA THR A 213 2.76 13.17 -15.54
C THR A 213 1.31 13.42 -15.96
N PRO A 214 0.30 13.08 -15.14
CA PRO A 214 -1.08 13.42 -15.42
C PRO A 214 -1.29 14.93 -15.61
N LEU A 215 -1.95 15.33 -16.71
CA LEU A 215 -2.15 16.76 -16.98
C LEU A 215 -3.01 17.44 -15.91
N ARG A 216 -3.85 16.67 -15.21
CA ARG A 216 -4.60 17.12 -14.03
C ARG A 216 -3.69 17.58 -12.89
N ILE A 217 -2.62 16.83 -12.62
CA ILE A 217 -1.60 17.18 -11.60
C ILE A 217 -0.89 18.48 -11.99
N ILE A 218 -0.49 18.60 -13.27
CA ILE A 218 0.12 19.84 -13.79
C ILE A 218 -0.86 21.01 -13.64
N GLY A 219 -2.13 20.80 -14.01
CA GLY A 219 -3.18 21.82 -13.92
C GLY A 219 -3.38 22.33 -12.50
N LEU A 220 -3.56 21.44 -11.53
CA LEU A 220 -3.72 21.81 -10.11
C LEU A 220 -2.48 22.54 -9.58
N PHE A 221 -1.28 22.07 -9.93
CA PHE A 221 -0.03 22.70 -9.47
C PHE A 221 0.12 24.13 -10.00
N GLN A 222 -0.12 24.32 -11.30
CA GLN A 222 -0.05 25.64 -11.93
C GLN A 222 -1.19 26.56 -11.45
N LEU A 223 -2.37 26.01 -11.17
CA LEU A 223 -3.50 26.75 -10.62
C LEU A 223 -3.18 27.30 -9.23
N ALA A 224 -2.62 26.48 -8.33
CA ALA A 224 -2.22 26.92 -6.99
C ALA A 224 -1.21 28.08 -7.06
N GLY A 225 -0.16 27.93 -7.86
CA GLY A 225 0.82 29.01 -8.08
C GLY A 225 0.21 30.27 -8.71
N THR A 226 -0.78 30.12 -9.58
CA THR A 226 -1.51 31.24 -10.17
C THR A 226 -2.33 31.99 -9.11
N TYR A 227 -3.06 31.27 -8.24
CA TYR A 227 -3.79 31.89 -7.13
C TYR A 227 -2.87 32.60 -6.14
N GLY A 228 -1.70 32.03 -5.84
CA GLY A 228 -0.68 32.68 -5.02
C GLY A 228 -0.25 34.05 -5.59
N LEU A 229 0.00 34.13 -6.91
CA LEU A 229 0.35 35.40 -7.58
C LEU A 229 -0.80 36.41 -7.64
N MET A 230 -2.05 35.95 -7.51
CA MET A 230 -3.24 36.80 -7.43
C MET A 230 -3.55 37.27 -6.01
N GLY A 231 -2.80 36.80 -5.00
CA GLY A 231 -3.09 37.06 -3.58
C GLY A 231 -4.32 36.32 -3.05
N ARG A 232 -4.79 35.31 -3.77
CA ARG A 232 -5.96 34.48 -3.44
C ARG A 232 -5.53 33.29 -2.57
N ALA A 233 -5.16 33.59 -1.33
CA ALA A 233 -4.52 32.63 -0.43
C ALA A 233 -5.44 31.44 -0.08
N ASP A 234 -6.75 31.68 0.10
CA ASP A 234 -7.70 30.61 0.43
C ASP A 234 -7.84 29.62 -0.74
N GLU A 235 -7.94 30.12 -1.97
CA GLU A 235 -8.02 29.29 -3.17
C GLU A 235 -6.69 28.56 -3.46
N GLU A 236 -5.55 29.22 -3.25
CA GLU A 236 -4.22 28.58 -3.30
C GLU A 236 -4.17 27.37 -2.37
N ALA A 237 -4.50 27.57 -1.08
CA ALA A 237 -4.43 26.53 -0.07
C ALA A 237 -5.39 25.36 -0.34
N ARG A 238 -6.62 25.65 -0.77
CA ARG A 238 -7.59 24.62 -1.18
C ARG A 238 -7.12 23.83 -2.39
N THR A 239 -6.49 24.51 -3.35
CA THR A 239 -5.93 23.85 -4.55
C THR A 239 -4.76 22.95 -4.18
N TYR A 240 -3.89 23.37 -3.26
CA TYR A 240 -2.84 22.51 -2.72
C TYR A 240 -3.38 21.28 -1.97
N LEU A 241 -4.46 21.42 -1.20
CA LEU A 241 -5.11 20.26 -0.55
C LEU A 241 -5.65 19.27 -1.58
N ALA A 242 -6.34 19.76 -2.62
CA ALA A 242 -6.84 18.92 -3.70
C ALA A 242 -5.69 18.21 -4.42
N LEU A 243 -4.58 18.92 -4.69
CA LEU A 243 -3.40 18.32 -5.29
C LEU A 243 -2.74 17.28 -4.39
N PHE A 244 -2.66 17.53 -3.08
CA PHE A 244 -2.12 16.57 -2.12
C PHE A 244 -2.94 15.27 -2.11
N GLU A 245 -4.26 15.39 -2.09
CA GLU A 245 -5.19 14.26 -2.17
C GLU A 245 -4.98 13.46 -3.46
N GLU A 246 -4.88 14.13 -4.62
CA GLU A 246 -4.61 13.47 -5.89
C GLU A 246 -3.24 12.77 -5.94
N LEU A 247 -2.21 13.35 -5.31
CA LEU A 247 -0.90 12.73 -5.27
C LEU A 247 -0.85 11.55 -4.28
N GLY A 248 -1.55 11.66 -3.15
CA GLY A 248 -1.61 10.64 -2.11
C GLY A 248 -2.50 9.47 -2.47
N LEU A 249 -3.65 9.73 -3.11
CA LEU A 249 -4.72 8.77 -3.38
C LEU A 249 -4.93 8.47 -4.87
N GLY A 250 -4.33 9.23 -5.78
CA GLY A 250 -4.43 9.03 -7.23
C GLY A 250 -3.53 7.92 -7.79
N PRO A 251 -3.39 7.82 -9.13
CA PRO A 251 -2.67 6.73 -9.77
C PRO A 251 -1.21 6.66 -9.34
N ALA A 252 -0.73 5.43 -9.13
CA ALA A 252 0.66 5.18 -8.79
C ALA A 252 1.58 5.47 -9.99
N GLY A 253 2.72 6.12 -9.73
CA GLY A 253 3.86 6.14 -10.64
C GLY A 253 3.82 7.17 -11.76
N PHE A 254 4.62 8.23 -11.60
CA PHE A 254 5.17 9.05 -12.68
C PHE A 254 6.46 9.70 -12.17
N GLU A 255 7.41 9.98 -13.06
CA GLU A 255 8.78 10.36 -12.70
C GLU A 255 8.83 11.55 -11.73
N SER A 256 8.00 12.56 -12.00
CA SER A 256 7.99 13.82 -11.25
C SER A 256 7.15 13.80 -9.95
N ARG A 257 6.59 12.66 -9.54
CA ARG A 257 5.61 12.60 -8.43
C ARG A 257 6.16 13.14 -7.11
N GLU A 258 7.37 12.75 -6.73
CA GLU A 258 8.00 13.18 -5.48
C GLU A 258 8.22 14.69 -5.43
N PHE A 259 8.61 15.28 -6.56
CA PHE A 259 8.76 16.73 -6.69
C PHE A 259 7.46 17.47 -6.41
N TYR A 260 6.34 17.03 -7.00
CA TYR A 260 5.03 17.66 -6.74
C TYR A 260 4.58 17.46 -5.30
N LEU A 261 4.77 16.27 -4.74
CA LEU A 261 4.37 15.97 -3.37
C LEU A 261 5.10 16.86 -2.36
N GLU A 262 6.42 17.02 -2.54
CA GLU A 262 7.23 17.89 -1.68
C GLU A 262 6.84 19.36 -1.84
N SER A 263 6.66 19.82 -3.08
CA SER A 263 6.25 21.21 -3.35
C SER A 263 4.90 21.56 -2.71
N VAL A 264 3.95 20.63 -2.73
CA VAL A 264 2.62 20.80 -2.14
C VAL A 264 2.68 20.81 -0.62
N ARG A 265 3.49 19.94 0.01
CA ARG A 265 3.71 19.96 1.46
C ARG A 265 4.23 21.32 1.90
N LEU A 266 5.26 21.84 1.24
CA LEU A 266 5.81 23.16 1.54
C LEU A 266 4.77 24.28 1.39
N GLY A 267 3.90 24.20 0.38
CA GLY A 267 2.80 25.14 0.18
C GLY A 267 1.74 25.09 1.30
N LEU A 268 1.35 23.89 1.73
CA LEU A 268 0.40 23.69 2.83
C LEU A 268 0.97 24.09 4.19
N GLU A 269 2.25 23.80 4.45
CA GLU A 269 2.96 24.27 5.63
C GLU A 269 2.98 25.80 5.69
N ASP A 270 3.26 26.45 4.56
CA ASP A 270 3.27 27.91 4.48
C ASP A 270 1.87 28.50 4.71
N ALA A 271 0.84 27.94 4.08
CA ALA A 271 -0.55 28.34 4.30
C ALA A 271 -0.98 28.14 5.77
N SER A 272 -0.51 27.07 6.42
CA SER A 272 -0.71 26.82 7.85
C SER A 272 -0.04 27.89 8.71
N ARG A 273 1.24 28.22 8.44
CA ARG A 273 1.99 29.27 9.15
C ARG A 273 1.36 30.65 9.01
N ARG A 274 0.84 30.97 7.81
CA ARG A 274 0.14 32.23 7.54
C ARG A 274 -1.26 32.30 8.15
N GLY A 275 -1.77 31.21 8.72
CA GLY A 275 -3.11 31.14 9.30
C GLY A 275 -4.24 31.12 8.26
N VAL A 276 -3.92 30.79 7.00
CA VAL A 276 -4.89 30.66 5.90
C VAL A 276 -5.68 29.37 6.04
N LEU A 277 -5.04 28.29 6.50
CA LEU A 277 -5.72 27.03 6.75
C LEU A 277 -6.54 27.10 8.06
N GLY A 278 -7.86 27.00 7.91
CA GLY A 278 -8.77 26.80 9.03
C GLY A 278 -8.50 25.48 9.76
N GLN A 279 -9.21 25.27 10.86
CA GLN A 279 -9.06 24.04 11.64
C GLN A 279 -9.47 22.80 10.84
N ALA A 280 -10.60 22.89 10.12
CA ALA A 280 -11.11 21.79 9.30
C ALA A 280 -10.13 21.42 8.17
N GLU A 281 -9.53 22.40 7.50
CA GLU A 281 -8.54 22.12 6.46
C GLU A 281 -7.26 21.46 7.02
N ARG A 282 -6.80 21.89 8.21
CA ARG A 282 -5.65 21.27 8.88
C ARG A 282 -5.94 19.83 9.32
N GLU A 283 -7.13 19.58 9.84
CA GLU A 283 -7.56 18.22 10.21
C GLU A 283 -7.67 17.33 8.96
N ARG A 284 -8.21 17.86 7.85
CA ARG A 284 -8.26 17.15 6.57
C ARG A 284 -6.86 16.82 6.07
N TRP A 285 -5.94 17.79 6.09
CA TRP A 285 -4.55 17.56 5.66
C TRP A 285 -3.88 16.46 6.49
N ALA A 286 -3.98 16.53 7.83
CA ALA A 286 -3.42 15.49 8.71
C ALA A 286 -4.08 14.12 8.50
N GLY A 287 -5.37 14.08 8.15
CA GLY A 287 -6.07 12.87 7.70
C GLY A 287 -5.44 12.28 6.44
N LEU A 288 -5.31 13.10 5.40
CA LEU A 288 -4.72 12.71 4.12
C LEU A 288 -3.26 12.26 4.26
N GLU A 289 -2.46 12.89 5.13
CA GLU A 289 -1.08 12.46 5.38
C GLU A 289 -1.01 11.05 5.97
N ARG A 290 -1.88 10.74 6.93
CA ARG A 290 -1.95 9.40 7.51
C ARG A 290 -2.39 8.37 6.48
N GLU A 291 -3.42 8.69 5.70
CA GLU A 291 -3.93 7.79 4.65
C GLU A 291 -2.87 7.55 3.55
N ALA A 292 -2.21 8.61 3.10
CA ALA A 292 -1.13 8.50 2.11
C ALA A 292 0.08 7.71 2.65
N ALA A 293 0.39 7.84 3.94
CA ALA A 293 1.45 7.05 4.58
C ALA A 293 1.09 5.55 4.64
N VAL A 294 -0.12 5.22 5.08
CA VAL A 294 -0.63 3.83 5.09
C VAL A 294 -0.61 3.25 3.69
N ARG A 295 -1.11 4.00 2.69
CA ARG A 295 -1.11 3.56 1.30
C ARG A 295 0.31 3.37 0.75
N ALA A 296 1.24 4.26 1.06
CA ALA A 296 2.64 4.12 0.64
C ALA A 296 3.31 2.89 1.25
N GLU A 297 3.01 2.58 2.52
CA GLU A 297 3.45 1.35 3.19
C GLU A 297 2.87 0.11 2.52
N THR A 298 1.57 0.09 2.25
CA THR A 298 0.91 -1.00 1.50
C THR A 298 1.52 -1.17 0.11
N MET A 299 1.73 -0.09 -0.63
CA MET A 299 2.40 -0.13 -1.94
C MET A 299 3.81 -0.71 -1.85
N GLY A 300 4.60 -0.32 -0.85
CA GLY A 300 5.94 -0.87 -0.62
C GLY A 300 5.91 -2.38 -0.39
N ARG A 301 5.00 -2.85 0.48
CA ARG A 301 4.81 -4.28 0.76
C ARG A 301 4.36 -5.06 -0.47
N LEU A 302 3.45 -4.50 -1.27
CA LEU A 302 2.97 -5.12 -2.51
C LEU A 302 4.07 -5.21 -3.58
N GLU A 303 4.91 -4.18 -3.72
CA GLU A 303 6.03 -4.21 -4.66
C GLU A 303 7.11 -5.23 -4.25
N GLU A 304 7.41 -5.35 -2.94
CA GLU A 304 8.30 -6.41 -2.42
C GLU A 304 7.73 -7.80 -2.71
N ALA A 305 6.43 -8.00 -2.43
CA ALA A 305 5.72 -9.24 -2.72
C ALA A 305 5.75 -9.59 -4.21
N ARG A 306 5.49 -8.60 -5.07
CA ARG A 306 5.57 -8.70 -6.52
C ARG A 306 6.96 -9.13 -6.98
N GLN A 307 8.02 -8.45 -6.54
CA GLN A 307 9.39 -8.78 -6.93
C GLN A 307 9.78 -10.19 -6.49
N ALA A 308 9.42 -10.59 -5.27
CA ALA A 308 9.66 -11.94 -4.77
C ALA A 308 8.91 -13.02 -5.58
N LEU A 309 7.66 -12.75 -5.95
CA LEU A 309 6.85 -13.66 -6.76
C LEU A 309 7.37 -13.77 -8.19
N ILE A 310 7.70 -12.65 -8.84
CA ILE A 310 8.30 -12.64 -10.20
C ILE A 310 9.59 -13.46 -10.21
N ALA A 311 10.48 -13.26 -9.24
CA ALA A 311 11.74 -13.99 -9.13
C ALA A 311 11.54 -15.50 -8.91
N ARG A 312 10.43 -15.91 -8.27
CA ARG A 312 10.13 -17.32 -7.99
C ARG A 312 9.42 -18.02 -9.14
N VAL A 313 8.47 -17.33 -9.78
CA VAL A 313 7.60 -17.88 -10.83
C VAL A 313 8.29 -17.85 -12.19
N GLY A 314 9.31 -17.00 -12.38
CA GLY A 314 10.08 -16.96 -13.61
C GLY A 314 9.26 -16.41 -14.78
N LEU A 315 8.71 -15.20 -14.63
CA LEU A 315 8.02 -14.50 -15.72
C LEU A 315 8.98 -13.89 -16.76
N ASP A 316 10.23 -14.36 -16.83
CA ASP A 316 11.10 -14.14 -17.98
C ASP A 316 10.90 -15.32 -18.96
N GLY A 317 10.11 -15.07 -20.01
CA GLY A 317 9.72 -15.96 -21.12
C GLY A 317 10.71 -17.07 -21.55
N SER A 318 10.83 -18.13 -20.76
CA SER A 318 11.55 -19.36 -21.13
C SER A 318 10.84 -20.57 -20.55
N SER A 319 9.97 -21.15 -21.38
CA SER A 319 9.57 -22.56 -21.50
C SER A 319 9.72 -23.50 -20.29
N ASN A 320 8.63 -24.22 -20.03
CA ASN A 320 8.42 -25.38 -19.14
C ASN A 320 7.92 -25.04 -17.73
N GLY A 321 6.65 -24.65 -17.67
CA GLY A 321 5.86 -24.85 -16.45
C GLY A 321 5.78 -26.34 -16.09
N PRO A 322 5.64 -26.70 -14.81
CA PRO A 322 5.28 -28.06 -14.45
C PRO A 322 3.84 -28.29 -14.91
N SER A 323 3.69 -29.02 -16.01
CA SER A 323 2.43 -29.63 -16.41
C SER A 323 1.96 -30.55 -15.29
N GLY A 324 1.04 -30.04 -14.47
CA GLY A 324 0.49 -30.71 -13.30
C GLY A 324 -1.03 -30.62 -13.29
N SER A 325 -1.64 -31.32 -14.24
CA SER A 325 -3.01 -31.84 -14.08
C SER A 325 -3.09 -32.58 -12.73
N GLY A 326 -3.96 -32.11 -11.84
CA GLY A 326 -4.31 -32.82 -10.61
C GLY A 326 -3.34 -32.66 -9.43
N ALA A 327 -3.02 -31.43 -9.02
CA ALA A 327 -2.55 -31.19 -7.65
C ALA A 327 -3.75 -30.89 -6.77
N GLY A 328 -4.12 -31.84 -5.90
CA GLY A 328 -5.21 -31.65 -4.94
C GLY A 328 -5.00 -30.41 -4.08
N LEU A 329 -6.11 -29.86 -3.55
CA LEU A 329 -6.23 -28.72 -2.63
C LEU A 329 -5.38 -28.81 -1.33
N SER A 330 -4.36 -29.67 -1.25
CA SER A 330 -3.68 -29.98 0.02
C SER A 330 -2.48 -29.10 0.34
N LEU A 331 -1.86 -28.40 -0.63
CA LEU A 331 -0.71 -27.52 -0.35
C LEU A 331 -0.69 -26.28 -1.25
N VAL A 332 -1.15 -25.15 -0.73
CA VAL A 332 -0.93 -23.83 -1.35
C VAL A 332 0.56 -23.48 -1.23
N PRO A 333 1.26 -23.17 -2.33
CA PRO A 333 2.64 -22.71 -2.28
C PRO A 333 2.81 -21.50 -1.37
N ARG A 334 3.86 -21.52 -0.54
CA ARG A 334 4.18 -20.44 0.43
C ARG A 334 5.59 -19.92 0.23
N LEU A 335 5.72 -18.60 0.23
CA LEU A 335 6.98 -17.86 0.24
C LEU A 335 7.10 -17.12 1.57
N THR A 336 8.30 -17.08 2.12
CA THR A 336 8.62 -16.21 3.26
C THR A 336 9.55 -15.12 2.75
N VAL A 337 9.10 -13.88 2.80
CA VAL A 337 9.86 -12.70 2.39
C VAL A 337 10.21 -11.92 3.65
N SER A 338 11.42 -11.37 3.73
CA SER A 338 11.75 -10.43 4.80
C SER A 338 11.16 -9.08 4.40
N GLY A 339 10.15 -8.61 5.13
CA GLY A 339 9.60 -7.27 4.90
C GLY A 339 10.60 -6.18 5.27
N ARG A 340 10.33 -4.95 4.85
CA ARG A 340 11.15 -3.75 5.14
C ARG A 340 11.53 -3.57 6.62
N ASP A 341 10.68 -4.00 7.54
CA ASP A 341 10.88 -3.91 8.99
C ASP A 341 11.70 -5.08 9.56
N GLY A 342 12.22 -5.96 8.69
CA GLY A 342 12.93 -7.19 9.07
C GLY A 342 12.03 -8.32 9.57
N GLN A 343 10.70 -8.10 9.63
CA GLN A 343 9.74 -9.13 10.02
C GLN A 343 9.44 -10.07 8.84
N PRO A 344 9.38 -11.40 9.06
CA PRO A 344 9.05 -12.34 8.01
C PRO A 344 7.56 -12.22 7.62
N CYS A 345 7.30 -11.86 6.36
CA CYS A 345 5.99 -11.91 5.75
C CYS A 345 5.80 -13.24 5.03
N ARG A 346 4.67 -13.90 5.24
CA ARG A 346 4.31 -15.14 4.54
C ARG A 346 3.33 -14.82 3.43
N ILE A 347 3.71 -15.15 2.19
CA ILE A 347 2.89 -14.98 1.00
C ILE A 347 2.45 -16.36 0.52
N SER A 348 1.15 -16.60 0.46
CA SER A 348 0.56 -17.76 -0.20
C SER A 348 0.11 -17.35 -1.60
N TYR A 349 0.35 -18.18 -2.61
CA TYR A 349 -0.03 -17.88 -3.99
C TYR A 349 -0.60 -19.10 -4.70
N VAL A 350 -1.49 -18.85 -5.67
CA VAL A 350 -2.10 -19.86 -6.54
C VAL A 350 -2.09 -19.31 -7.96
N ALA A 351 -1.81 -20.15 -8.94
CA ALA A 351 -1.92 -19.78 -10.35
C ALA A 351 -3.40 -19.82 -10.76
N LEU A 352 -3.89 -18.71 -11.30
CA LEU A 352 -5.19 -18.65 -11.95
C LEU A 352 -5.00 -19.18 -13.37
N ALA A 353 -5.83 -20.13 -13.80
CA ALA A 353 -5.76 -20.62 -15.17
C ALA A 353 -6.19 -19.50 -16.12
N ASP A 354 -5.39 -19.25 -17.15
CA ASP A 354 -5.84 -18.50 -18.31
C ASP A 354 -6.81 -19.41 -19.04
N GLU A 355 -8.08 -19.03 -19.18
CA GLU A 355 -8.92 -19.71 -20.16
C GLU A 355 -8.29 -19.39 -21.52
N GLU A 356 -7.67 -20.39 -22.15
CA GLU A 356 -7.31 -20.34 -23.56
C GLU A 356 -8.58 -19.90 -24.32
N GLY A 357 -8.58 -18.64 -24.76
CA GLY A 357 -9.62 -18.14 -25.64
C GLY A 357 -9.69 -19.06 -26.88
N PRO A 358 -10.85 -19.19 -27.52
CA PRO A 358 -11.09 -20.16 -28.60
C PRO A 358 -10.39 -19.82 -29.94
N TYR A 359 -9.22 -19.21 -29.91
CA TYR A 359 -8.42 -18.85 -31.07
C TYR A 359 -6.95 -19.26 -30.87
N ALA A 360 -6.72 -20.57 -30.84
CA ALA A 360 -5.42 -21.16 -31.13
C ALA A 360 -5.59 -22.21 -32.24
N ASP A 361 -5.53 -21.73 -33.48
CA ASP A 361 -5.23 -22.52 -34.69
C ASP A 361 -3.88 -22.05 -35.24
#